data_AF-A0A6V7QN19-F1
#
_entry.id   AF-A0A6V7QN19-F1
#
_cell.length_a   1.000
_cell.length_b   1.000
_cell.length_c   1.000
_cell.angle_alpha   90.00
_cell.angle_beta   90.00
_cell.angle_gamma   90.00
#
_symmetry.space_group_name_H-M   'P 1'
#
loop_
_entity.id
_entity.type
_entity.pdbx_description
1 polymer ?
#
loop_
_entity_poly.entity_id
_entity_poly.type
_entity_poly.pdbx_seq_one_letter_code
_entity_poly.pdbx_strand_id
1 'polypeptide(L)'
;MKVRESEAIFDVLGLNPQLFINEILNTVDDMVEGAFDFCLQRMPVVAGVGHAEKAKELPKGVYALRHLAKTILDKRMDSWRNIALGIVLLFLRDVLLEEELSDAEPDAWLDSMREKLSTIGKESGELQNEIFLLEKQSHFCTNYDATVAEAQQIFEESTVQEMFQDIASALPVLHCKISELNKKRESLEHHRVRMLYWSN
;
A
#
# COMPACT_ATOMS: atom_id res chain seq x y z
N MET A 1 7.20 8.89 47.31
CA MET A 1 7.16 9.90 46.25
C MET A 1 5.72 10.31 46.02
N LYS A 2 5.36 11.57 46.29
CA LYS A 2 3.98 12.07 46.12
C LYS A 2 3.76 12.41 44.63
N VAL A 3 2.53 12.27 44.12
CA VAL A 3 2.12 12.63 42.74
C VAL A 3 2.62 14.03 42.29
N ARG A 4 2.82 14.94 43.25
CA ARG A 4 3.37 16.29 43.02
C ARG A 4 4.85 16.33 42.65
N GLU A 5 5.66 15.39 43.13
CA GLU A 5 7.09 15.30 42.78
C GLU A 5 7.26 14.79 41.35
N SER A 6 6.35 13.94 40.88
CA SER A 6 6.35 13.47 39.50
C SER A 6 5.79 14.46 38.48
N GLU A 7 4.84 15.31 38.86
CA GLU A 7 4.37 16.39 37.98
C GLU A 7 5.48 17.41 37.71
N ALA A 8 6.29 17.74 38.72
CA ALA A 8 7.44 18.61 38.57
C ALA A 8 8.49 18.05 37.57
N ILE A 9 8.67 16.72 37.53
CA ILE A 9 9.58 16.07 36.57
C ILE A 9 9.08 16.27 35.13
N PHE A 10 7.78 16.16 34.90
CA PHE A 10 7.19 16.40 33.58
C PHE A 10 7.38 17.85 33.13
N ASP A 11 7.17 18.81 34.04
CA ASP A 11 7.36 20.23 33.76
C ASP A 11 8.82 20.56 33.41
N VAL A 12 9.79 19.97 34.13
CA VAL A 12 11.23 20.15 33.87
C VAL A 12 11.62 19.61 32.48
N LEU A 13 11.06 18.47 32.09
CA LEU A 13 11.33 17.85 30.80
C LEU A 13 10.47 18.44 29.65
N GLY A 14 9.59 19.40 29.95
CA GLY A 14 8.63 19.94 28.99
C GLY A 14 7.65 18.90 28.44
N LEU A 15 7.46 17.79 29.16
CA LEU A 15 6.60 16.70 28.75
C LEU A 15 5.19 16.93 29.28
N ASN A 16 4.18 16.59 28.47
CA ASN A 16 2.80 16.54 28.91
C ASN A 16 2.18 15.16 28.58
N PRO A 17 2.45 14.13 29.39
CA PRO A 17 1.92 12.79 29.16
C PRO A 17 0.38 12.75 29.21
N GLN A 18 -0.25 13.64 29.99
CA GLN A 18 -1.70 13.74 30.03
C GLN A 18 -2.28 14.22 28.70
N LEU A 19 -1.63 15.21 28.06
CA LEU A 19 -2.03 15.68 26.74
C LEU A 19 -1.96 14.55 25.70
N PHE A 20 -0.85 13.82 25.67
CA PHE A 20 -0.67 12.67 24.77
C PHE A 20 -1.72 11.58 25.01
N ILE A 21 -1.98 11.23 26.27
CA ILE A 21 -2.99 10.24 26.62
C ILE A 21 -4.39 10.70 26.19
N ASN A 22 -4.72 11.97 26.41
CA ASN A 22 -6.01 12.53 25.98
C ASN A 22 -6.15 12.51 24.45
N GLU A 23 -5.08 12.78 23.71
CA GLU A 23 -5.09 12.71 22.25
C GLU A 23 -5.36 11.27 21.75
N ILE A 24 -4.74 10.27 22.38
CA ILE A 24 -5.03 8.85 22.08
C ILE A 24 -6.48 8.51 22.42
N LEU A 25 -6.98 8.94 23.58
CA LEU A 25 -8.37 8.70 23.99
C LEU A 25 -9.35 9.28 22.97
N ASN A 26 -9.14 10.53 22.56
CA ASN A 26 -9.96 11.21 21.56
C ASN A 26 -9.88 10.50 20.20
N THR A 27 -8.69 10.10 19.76
CA THR A 27 -8.50 9.38 18.49
C THR A 27 -9.28 8.05 18.49
N VAL A 28 -9.21 7.29 19.58
CA VAL A 28 -9.93 6.03 19.73
C VAL A 28 -11.45 6.27 19.70
N ASP A 29 -11.92 7.32 20.36
CA ASP A 29 -13.33 7.72 20.33
C ASP A 29 -13.79 8.09 18.91
N ASP A 30 -13.02 8.92 18.20
CA ASP A 30 -13.32 9.34 16.83
C ASP A 30 -13.34 8.14 15.86
N MET A 31 -12.44 7.17 16.03
CA MET A 31 -12.40 5.95 15.21
C MET A 31 -13.65 5.08 15.42
N VAL A 32 -14.08 4.93 16.67
CA VAL A 32 -15.28 4.13 17.00
C VAL A 32 -16.53 4.80 16.46
N GLU A 33 -16.67 6.11 16.68
CA GLU A 33 -17.73 6.93 16.13
C GLU A 33 -17.81 6.77 14.60
N GLY A 34 -16.68 6.99 13.90
CA GLY A 34 -16.59 6.89 12.44
C GLY A 34 -16.92 5.49 11.91
N ALA A 35 -16.49 4.43 12.59
CA ALA A 35 -16.78 3.05 12.18
C ALA A 35 -18.28 2.74 12.25
N PHE A 36 -18.95 3.13 13.34
CA PHE A 36 -20.38 2.90 13.48
C PHE A 36 -21.21 3.80 12.57
N ASP A 37 -20.79 5.05 12.35
CA ASP A 37 -21.43 5.93 11.37
C ASP A 37 -21.33 5.39 9.95
N PHE A 38 -20.17 4.83 9.56
CA PHE A 38 -20.01 4.13 8.30
C PHE A 38 -20.94 2.92 8.17
N CYS A 39 -21.06 2.10 9.24
CA CYS A 39 -22.02 1.01 9.27
C CYS A 39 -23.45 1.51 9.05
N LEU A 40 -23.84 2.60 9.74
CA LEU A 40 -25.16 3.18 9.61
C LEU A 40 -25.43 3.68 8.19
N GLN A 41 -24.46 4.35 7.57
CA GLN A 41 -24.54 4.84 6.19
C GLN A 41 -24.71 3.71 5.16
N ARG A 42 -24.10 2.54 5.41
CA ARG A 42 -24.23 1.37 4.52
C ARG A 42 -25.50 0.56 4.71
N MET A 43 -26.23 0.74 5.81
CA MET A 43 -27.44 -0.05 6.09
C MET A 43 -28.50 -0.05 4.97
N PRO A 44 -28.80 1.08 4.29
CA PRO A 44 -29.81 1.07 3.21
C PRO A 44 -29.43 0.19 2.03
N VAL A 45 -28.13 0.09 1.73
CA VAL A 45 -27.58 -0.77 0.66
C VAL A 45 -27.70 -2.25 1.07
N VAL A 46 -27.48 -2.55 2.35
CA VAL A 46 -27.54 -3.92 2.90
C VAL A 46 -28.98 -4.41 3.11
N ALA A 47 -29.92 -3.51 3.42
CA ALA A 47 -31.30 -3.88 3.74
C ALA A 47 -32.09 -4.41 2.52
N GLY A 48 -31.70 -4.03 1.30
CA GLY A 48 -32.36 -4.46 0.05
C GLY A 48 -33.79 -3.92 -0.11
N VAL A 49 -34.26 -3.83 -1.36
CA VAL A 49 -35.63 -3.37 -1.66
C VAL A 49 -36.62 -4.48 -1.25
N GLY A 50 -37.36 -4.29 -0.15
CA GLY A 50 -38.46 -5.19 0.25
C GLY A 50 -38.59 -5.52 1.73
N HIS A 51 -37.63 -5.16 2.58
CA HIS A 51 -37.66 -5.51 4.02
C HIS A 51 -37.85 -4.29 4.93
N ALA A 52 -39.04 -3.67 4.87
CA ALA A 52 -39.36 -2.44 5.61
C ALA A 52 -39.24 -2.56 7.14
N GLU A 53 -39.44 -3.76 7.69
CA GLU A 53 -39.32 -4.02 9.14
C GLU A 53 -37.86 -4.23 9.56
N LYS A 54 -37.09 -4.97 8.75
CA LYS A 54 -35.63 -5.14 8.93
C LYS A 54 -34.88 -3.81 8.82
N ALA A 55 -35.33 -2.92 7.92
CA ALA A 55 -34.79 -1.57 7.77
C ALA A 55 -35.02 -0.66 9.00
N LYS A 56 -36.04 -0.95 9.84
CA LYS A 56 -36.35 -0.18 11.06
C LYS A 56 -35.63 -0.69 12.31
N GLU A 57 -35.40 -2.00 12.40
CA GLU A 57 -34.74 -2.62 13.55
C GLU A 57 -33.21 -2.63 13.44
N LEU A 58 -32.66 -2.65 12.22
CA LEU A 58 -31.21 -2.66 11.99
C LEU A 58 -30.49 -1.43 12.57
N PRO A 59 -30.97 -0.17 12.38
CA PRO A 59 -30.37 1.00 13.02
C PRO A 59 -30.33 0.89 14.54
N LYS A 60 -31.42 0.40 15.15
CA LYS A 60 -31.51 0.24 16.61
C LYS A 60 -30.48 -0.76 17.12
N GLY A 61 -30.28 -1.87 16.41
CA GLY A 61 -29.24 -2.86 16.73
C GLY A 61 -27.83 -2.27 16.63
N VAL A 62 -27.56 -1.46 15.60
CA VAL A 62 -26.26 -0.79 15.43
C VAL A 62 -26.01 0.24 16.55
N TYR A 63 -27.02 1.02 16.95
CA TYR A 63 -26.91 1.93 18.09
C TYR A 63 -26.66 1.19 19.42
N ALA A 64 -27.33 0.05 19.64
CA ALA A 64 -27.11 -0.77 20.83
C ALA A 64 -25.67 -1.35 20.87
N LEU A 65 -25.16 -1.81 19.73
CA LEU A 65 -23.77 -2.28 19.60
C LEU A 65 -22.77 -1.14 19.81
N ARG A 66 -23.03 0.05 19.25
CA ARG A 66 -22.21 1.25 19.46
C ARG A 66 -22.13 1.61 20.94
N HIS A 67 -23.27 1.66 21.62
CA HIS A 67 -23.31 1.94 23.06
C HIS A 67 -22.54 0.91 23.87
N LEU A 68 -22.71 -0.38 23.58
CA LEU A 68 -21.98 -1.46 24.25
C LEU A 68 -20.47 -1.35 24.02
N ALA A 69 -20.06 -1.14 22.76
CA ALA A 69 -18.67 -0.99 22.38
C ALA A 69 -18.03 0.20 23.10
N LYS A 70 -18.69 1.37 23.09
CA LYS A 70 -18.21 2.56 23.80
C LYS A 70 -18.09 2.32 25.30
N THR A 71 -19.12 1.74 25.93
CA THR A 71 -19.08 1.43 27.38
C THR A 71 -17.90 0.51 27.76
N ILE A 72 -17.65 -0.53 26.97
CA ILE A 72 -16.54 -1.47 27.22
C ILE A 72 -15.20 -0.76 27.00
N LEU A 73 -15.12 0.04 25.95
CA LEU A 73 -13.89 0.73 25.57
C LEU A 73 -13.54 1.82 26.57
N ASP A 74 -14.48 2.67 26.98
CA ASP A 74 -14.30 3.69 28.02
C ASP A 74 -13.68 3.08 29.28
N LYS A 75 -14.25 1.96 29.76
CA LYS A 75 -13.73 1.25 30.94
C LYS A 75 -12.30 0.73 30.74
N ARG A 76 -12.00 0.20 29.56
CA ARG A 76 -10.66 -0.31 29.22
C ARG A 76 -9.66 0.83 29.06
N MET A 77 -10.08 1.92 28.45
CA MET A 77 -9.27 3.10 28.21
C MET A 77 -8.96 3.85 29.50
N ASP A 78 -9.89 3.91 30.46
CA ASP A 78 -9.63 4.40 31.82
C ASP A 78 -8.58 3.55 32.55
N SER A 79 -8.67 2.23 32.42
CA SER A 79 -7.68 1.32 33.00
C SER A 79 -6.32 1.48 32.34
N TRP A 80 -6.30 1.57 31.01
CA TRP A 80 -5.10 1.79 30.21
C TRP A 80 -4.43 3.12 30.55
N ARG A 81 -5.20 4.22 30.71
CA ARG A 81 -4.69 5.54 31.11
C ARG A 81 -3.89 5.46 32.40
N ASN A 82 -4.42 4.78 33.41
CA ASN A 82 -3.75 4.63 34.69
C ASN A 82 -2.46 3.81 34.58
N ILE A 83 -2.47 2.74 33.79
CA ILE A 83 -1.28 1.92 33.53
C ILE A 83 -0.23 2.71 32.75
N ALA A 84 -0.63 3.41 31.69
CA ALA A 84 0.26 4.21 30.85
C ALA A 84 0.97 5.30 31.65
N LEU A 85 0.22 6.05 32.48
CA LEU A 85 0.81 7.01 33.42
C LEU A 85 1.78 6.35 34.39
N GLY A 86 1.39 5.20 34.96
CA GLY A 86 2.25 4.44 35.87
C GLY A 86 3.58 4.01 35.24
N ILE A 87 3.55 3.52 33.99
CA ILE A 87 4.76 3.12 33.26
C ILE A 87 5.64 4.33 32.95
N VAL A 88 5.06 5.44 32.47
CA VAL A 88 5.81 6.67 32.19
C VAL A 88 6.50 7.18 33.45
N LEU A 89 5.80 7.15 34.59
CA LEU A 89 6.36 7.52 35.89
C LEU A 89 7.49 6.61 36.34
N LEU A 90 7.35 5.28 36.17
CA LEU A 90 8.38 4.31 36.51
C LEU A 90 9.63 4.49 35.63
N PHE A 91 9.43 4.66 34.33
CA PHE A 91 10.52 4.87 33.38
C PHE A 91 11.31 6.15 33.68
N LEU A 92 10.62 7.27 33.90
CA LEU A 92 11.29 8.51 34.26
C LEU A 92 12.02 8.41 35.61
N ARG A 93 11.48 7.65 36.56
CA ARG A 93 12.18 7.41 37.83
C ARG A 93 13.46 6.62 37.62
N ASP A 94 13.46 5.58 36.80
CA ASP A 94 14.66 4.79 36.54
C ASP A 94 15.71 5.60 35.76
N VAL A 95 15.28 6.41 34.77
CA VAL A 95 16.17 7.34 34.06
C VAL A 95 16.77 8.38 35.02
N LEU A 96 15.97 9.00 35.88
CA LEU A 96 16.45 9.98 36.87
C LEU A 96 17.31 9.34 37.97
N LEU A 97 17.06 8.10 38.35
CA LEU A 97 17.89 7.36 39.32
C LEU A 97 19.23 6.94 38.73
N GLU A 98 19.31 6.66 37.43
CA GLU A 98 20.59 6.53 36.72
C GLU A 98 21.32 7.87 36.62
N GLU A 99 20.58 8.98 36.56
CA GLU A 99 21.10 10.35 36.50
C GLU A 99 21.66 10.84 37.85
N GLU A 100 21.01 10.51 38.97
CA GLU A 100 21.47 10.80 40.35
C GLU A 100 22.75 10.03 40.73
N LEU A 101 23.13 9.02 39.94
CA LEU A 101 24.35 8.22 40.10
C LEU A 101 25.49 8.65 39.17
N SER A 102 25.29 9.67 38.33
CA SER A 102 26.34 10.21 37.48
C SER A 102 27.01 11.41 38.16
N ASP A 103 28.27 11.24 38.58
CA ASP A 103 29.16 12.31 39.09
C ASP A 103 29.59 13.29 37.97
N ALA A 104 28.88 13.31 36.85
CA ALA A 104 29.16 14.15 35.70
C ALA A 104 28.55 15.54 35.90
N GLU A 105 29.36 16.56 35.61
CA GLU A 105 28.94 17.96 35.68
C GLU A 105 27.72 18.20 34.75
N PRO A 106 26.67 18.89 35.20
CA PRO A 106 25.38 18.99 34.48
C PRO A 106 25.49 19.49 33.04
N ASP A 107 26.46 20.36 32.77
CA ASP A 107 26.70 20.92 31.44
C ASP A 107 27.26 19.88 30.46
N ALA A 108 28.14 18.98 30.92
CA ALA A 108 28.70 17.91 30.09
C ALA A 108 27.62 16.89 29.66
N TRP A 109 26.62 16.66 30.51
CA TRP A 109 25.47 15.82 30.19
C TRP A 109 24.55 16.49 29.16
N LEU A 110 24.23 17.78 29.34
CA LEU A 110 23.43 18.54 28.38
C LEU A 110 24.06 18.56 27.00
N ASP A 111 25.39 18.71 26.93
CA ASP A 111 26.14 18.66 25.68
C ASP A 111 26.04 17.27 25.03
N SER A 112 26.17 16.19 25.81
CA SER A 112 26.01 14.81 25.31
C SER A 112 24.61 14.55 24.75
N MET A 113 23.57 15.01 25.45
CA MET A 113 22.18 14.85 25.00
C MET A 113 21.91 15.65 23.72
N ARG A 114 22.44 16.87 23.62
CA ARG A 114 22.31 17.72 22.44
C ARG A 114 23.03 17.11 21.23
N GLU A 115 24.20 16.52 21.44
CA GLU A 115 24.94 15.79 20.40
C GLU A 115 24.16 14.56 19.91
N LYS A 116 23.61 13.76 20.82
CA LYS A 116 22.77 12.60 20.47
C LYS A 116 21.54 13.01 19.68
N LEU A 117 20.82 14.05 20.11
CA LEU A 117 19.66 14.59 19.41
C LEU A 117 20.02 15.10 18.01
N SER A 118 21.16 15.79 17.88
CA SER A 118 21.67 16.26 16.58
C SER A 118 21.99 15.08 15.65
N THR A 119 22.56 14.00 16.19
CA THR A 119 22.92 12.80 15.43
C THR A 119 21.67 12.08 14.94
N ILE A 120 20.71 11.81 15.84
CA ILE A 120 19.43 11.19 15.50
C ILE A 120 18.65 12.03 14.49
N GLY A 121 18.65 13.36 14.64
CA GLY A 121 18.00 14.26 13.69
C GLY A 121 18.58 14.18 12.27
N LYS A 122 19.91 14.05 12.17
CA LYS A 122 20.60 13.86 10.88
C LYS A 122 20.25 12.51 10.26
N GLU A 123 20.35 11.43 11.03
CA GLU A 123 20.02 10.07 10.56
C GLU A 123 18.56 9.96 10.13
N SER A 124 17.64 10.58 10.87
CA SER A 124 16.22 10.63 10.51
C SER A 124 15.99 11.37 9.18
N GLY A 125 16.71 12.47 8.93
CA GLY A 125 16.64 13.20 7.66
C GLY A 125 17.19 12.38 6.48
N GLU A 126 18.27 11.63 6.69
CA GLU A 126 18.85 10.73 5.69
C GLU A 126 17.90 9.58 5.34
N LEU A 127 17.31 8.92 6.35
CA LEU A 127 16.31 7.86 6.16
C LEU A 127 15.06 8.37 5.43
N GLN A 128 14.57 9.56 5.78
CA GLN A 128 13.41 10.14 5.11
C GLN A 128 13.67 10.38 3.61
N ASN A 129 14.88 10.81 3.27
CA ASN A 129 15.29 10.99 1.88
C ASN A 129 15.43 9.65 1.14
N GLU A 130 15.95 8.61 1.80
CA GLU A 130 16.02 7.26 1.23
C GLU A 130 14.62 6.70 0.92
N ILE A 131 13.67 6.84 1.86
CA ILE A 131 12.28 6.43 1.66
C ILE A 131 11.69 7.14 0.43
N PHE A 132 11.86 8.46 0.33
CA PHE A 132 11.36 9.24 -0.81
C PHE A 132 11.94 8.76 -2.15
N LEU A 133 13.24 8.43 -2.20
CA LEU A 133 13.88 7.91 -3.41
C LEU A 133 13.37 6.51 -3.78
N LEU A 134 13.18 5.64 -2.80
CA LEU A 134 12.65 4.29 -2.99
C LEU A 134 11.19 4.31 -3.46
N GLU A 135 10.36 5.18 -2.89
CA GLU A 135 8.97 5.37 -3.33
C GLU A 135 8.90 5.85 -4.78
N LYS A 136 9.73 6.84 -5.13
CA LYS A 136 9.83 7.32 -6.51
C LYS A 136 10.24 6.19 -7.46
N GLN A 137 11.25 5.41 -7.11
CA GLN A 137 11.70 4.27 -7.91
C GLN A 137 10.61 3.20 -8.06
N SER A 138 9.93 2.86 -6.97
CA SER A 138 8.81 1.90 -6.97
C SER A 138 7.71 2.34 -7.93
N HIS A 139 7.33 3.62 -7.89
CA HIS A 139 6.33 4.17 -8.81
C HIS A 139 6.78 4.09 -10.28
N PHE A 140 8.06 4.30 -10.58
CA PHE A 140 8.58 4.10 -11.94
C PHE A 140 8.51 2.63 -12.37
N CYS A 141 8.90 1.69 -11.50
CA CYS A 141 8.82 0.26 -11.79
C CYS A 141 7.37 -0.19 -12.02
N THR A 142 6.42 0.20 -11.17
CA THR A 142 5.01 -0.18 -11.34
C THR A 142 4.44 0.36 -12.65
N ASN A 143 4.77 1.60 -13.03
CA ASN A 143 4.33 2.16 -14.32
C ASN A 143 4.95 1.42 -15.50
N TYR A 144 6.22 1.04 -15.40
CA TYR A 144 6.90 0.28 -16.44
C TYR A 144 6.28 -1.11 -16.59
N ASP A 145 6.07 -1.82 -15.47
CA ASP A 145 5.43 -3.14 -15.46
C ASP A 145 4.02 -3.08 -16.05
N ALA A 146 3.24 -2.04 -15.73
CA ALA A 146 1.93 -1.80 -16.33
C ALA A 146 2.02 -1.55 -17.85
N THR A 147 2.98 -0.72 -18.29
CA THR A 147 3.17 -0.43 -19.72
C THR A 147 3.62 -1.67 -20.50
N VAL A 148 4.48 -2.51 -19.90
CA VAL A 148 4.91 -3.78 -20.47
C VAL A 148 3.76 -4.77 -20.52
N ALA A 149 2.94 -4.86 -19.48
CA ALA A 149 1.75 -5.69 -19.45
C ALA A 149 0.74 -5.27 -20.54
N GLU A 150 0.51 -3.97 -20.72
CA GLU A 150 -0.33 -3.43 -21.80
C GLU A 150 0.23 -3.78 -23.18
N ALA A 151 1.54 -3.61 -23.40
CA ALA A 151 2.18 -3.99 -24.67
C ALA A 151 2.05 -5.49 -24.95
N GLN A 152 2.22 -6.32 -23.92
CA GLN A 152 2.08 -7.78 -24.04
C GLN A 152 0.64 -8.19 -24.34
N GLN A 153 -0.35 -7.56 -23.68
CA GLN A 153 -1.77 -7.77 -23.96
C GLN A 153 -2.11 -7.41 -25.41
N ILE A 154 -1.54 -6.35 -25.98
CA ILE A 154 -1.72 -6.03 -27.40
C ILE A 154 -1.24 -7.17 -28.29
N PHE A 155 -0.12 -7.82 -27.97
CA PHE A 155 0.33 -8.99 -28.74
C PHE A 155 -0.57 -10.22 -28.57
N GLU A 156 -1.10 -10.45 -27.37
CA GLU A 156 -2.01 -11.57 -27.08
C GLU A 156 -3.41 -11.38 -27.69
N GLU A 157 -3.93 -10.16 -27.70
CA GLU A 157 -5.23 -9.82 -28.29
C GLU A 157 -5.16 -9.58 -29.79
N SER A 158 -4.02 -9.10 -30.30
CA SER A 158 -3.87 -8.89 -31.72
C SER A 158 -3.82 -10.23 -32.46
N THR A 159 -4.57 -10.30 -33.55
CA THR A 159 -4.54 -11.39 -34.54
C THR A 159 -3.17 -11.56 -35.20
N VAL A 160 -2.11 -10.87 -34.75
CA VAL A 160 -0.77 -10.89 -35.34
C VAL A 160 -0.20 -12.30 -35.31
N GLN A 161 -0.38 -13.05 -34.23
CA GLN A 161 0.11 -14.43 -34.17
C GLN A 161 -0.67 -15.38 -35.09
N GLU A 162 -1.99 -15.24 -35.20
CA GLU A 162 -2.82 -15.96 -36.19
C GLU A 162 -2.47 -15.55 -37.62
N MET A 163 -2.28 -14.25 -37.89
CA MET A 163 -1.87 -13.73 -39.19
C MET A 163 -0.49 -14.26 -39.61
N PHE A 164 0.45 -14.37 -38.68
CA PHE A 164 1.75 -14.99 -38.95
C PHE A 164 1.60 -16.49 -39.25
N GLN A 165 0.69 -17.21 -38.57
CA GLN A 165 0.39 -18.61 -38.89
C GLN A 165 -0.31 -18.78 -40.24
N ASP A 166 -1.25 -17.90 -40.59
CA ASP A 166 -1.94 -17.90 -41.88
C ASP A 166 -0.97 -17.64 -43.03
N ILE A 167 -0.07 -16.67 -42.88
CA ILE A 167 0.98 -16.41 -43.86
C ILE A 167 1.94 -17.61 -43.96
N ALA A 168 2.35 -18.18 -42.82
CA ALA A 168 3.23 -19.34 -42.79
C ALA A 168 2.59 -20.58 -43.44
N SER A 169 1.28 -20.75 -43.34
CA SER A 169 0.54 -21.85 -43.97
C SER A 169 0.25 -21.62 -45.45
N ALA A 170 0.12 -20.36 -45.90
CA ALA A 170 -0.12 -20.00 -47.30
C ALA A 170 1.16 -20.04 -48.16
N LEU A 171 2.33 -19.77 -47.57
CA LEU A 171 3.62 -19.72 -48.27
C LEU A 171 3.97 -21.02 -49.04
N PRO A 172 3.82 -22.23 -48.46
CA PRO A 172 4.08 -23.49 -49.14
C PRO A 172 3.16 -23.72 -50.34
N VAL A 173 1.88 -23.33 -50.21
CA VAL A 173 0.88 -23.45 -51.28
C VAL A 173 1.26 -22.56 -52.46
N LEU A 174 1.71 -21.34 -52.18
CA LEU A 174 2.16 -20.40 -53.19
C LEU A 174 3.42 -20.90 -53.90
N HIS A 175 4.40 -21.41 -53.14
CA HIS A 175 5.60 -22.06 -53.68
C HIS A 175 5.27 -23.24 -54.60
N CYS A 176 4.31 -24.07 -54.21
CA CYS A 176 3.88 -25.21 -55.01
C CYS A 176 3.24 -24.76 -56.34
N LYS A 177 2.32 -23.79 -56.30
CA LYS A 177 1.69 -23.21 -57.50
C LYS A 177 2.71 -22.57 -58.45
N ILE A 178 3.70 -21.85 -57.94
CA ILE A 178 4.77 -21.26 -58.75
C ILE A 178 5.60 -22.37 -59.44
N SER A 179 5.93 -23.44 -58.71
CA SER A 179 6.65 -24.59 -59.28
C SER A 179 5.86 -25.26 -60.41
N GLU A 180 4.54 -25.44 -60.23
CA GLU A 180 3.68 -25.99 -61.29
C GLU A 180 3.57 -25.08 -62.52
N LEU A 181 3.43 -23.77 -62.31
CA LEU A 181 3.38 -22.79 -63.40
C LEU A 181 4.70 -22.77 -64.19
N ASN A 182 5.84 -22.86 -63.51
CA ASN A 182 7.15 -22.95 -64.17
C ASN A 182 7.27 -24.22 -65.02
N LYS A 183 6.87 -25.39 -64.49
CA LYS A 183 6.86 -26.64 -65.27
C LYS A 183 5.94 -26.56 -66.49
N LYS A 184 4.75 -25.95 -66.36
CA LYS A 184 3.84 -25.72 -67.49
C LYS A 184 4.46 -24.81 -68.54
N ARG A 185 5.10 -23.72 -68.12
CA ARG A 185 5.82 -22.82 -69.04
C ARG A 185 6.93 -23.54 -69.79
N GLU A 186 7.77 -24.31 -69.10
CA GLU A 186 8.84 -25.11 -69.71
C GLU A 186 8.31 -26.14 -70.72
N SER A 187 7.15 -26.75 -70.43
CA SER A 187 6.50 -27.70 -71.35
C SER A 187 5.97 -27.02 -72.62
N LEU A 188 5.42 -25.81 -72.50
CA LEU A 188 4.92 -25.02 -73.62
C LEU A 188 6.06 -24.50 -74.49
N GLU A 189 7.17 -24.09 -73.88
CA GLU A 189 8.40 -23.72 -74.59
C GLU A 189 9.00 -24.93 -75.32
N HIS A 190 9.08 -26.10 -74.67
CA HIS A 190 9.50 -27.34 -75.33
C HIS A 190 8.58 -27.70 -76.51
N HIS A 191 7.27 -27.52 -76.38
CA HIS A 191 6.32 -27.77 -77.46
C HIS A 191 6.50 -26.79 -78.63
N ARG A 192 6.68 -25.48 -78.35
CA ARG A 192 6.99 -24.47 -79.37
C ARG A 192 8.29 -24.78 -80.11
N VAL A 193 9.37 -25.09 -79.38
CA VAL A 193 10.65 -25.45 -79.98
C VAL A 193 10.49 -26.69 -80.86
N ARG A 194 9.75 -27.71 -80.40
CA ARG A 194 9.47 -28.91 -81.18
C ARG A 194 8.70 -28.62 -82.47
N MET A 195 7.70 -27.74 -82.45
CA MET A 195 6.98 -27.34 -83.67
C MET A 195 7.86 -26.58 -84.67
N LEU A 196 8.84 -25.81 -84.19
CA LEU A 196 9.81 -25.12 -85.06
C LEU A 196 10.79 -26.10 -85.73
N TYR A 197 11.18 -27.18 -85.04
CA TYR A 197 12.03 -28.23 -85.61
C TYR A 197 11.30 -29.16 -86.60
N TRP A 198 9.96 -29.21 -86.58
CA TRP A 198 9.14 -30.04 -87.48
C TRP A 198 8.62 -29.27 -88.71
N SER A 199 8.98 -28.00 -88.86
CA SER A 199 8.54 -27.12 -89.94
C SER A 199 9.67 -26.69 -90.90
N ASN A 200 10.82 -27.38 -90.84
CA ASN A 200 11.94 -27.34 -91.79
C ASN A 200 12.07 -28.72 -92.47
#